data_AF-A0A3D0QG08-F1
#
_entry.id   AF-A0A3D0QG08-F1
#
_cell.length_a   1.000
_cell.length_b   1.000
_cell.length_c   1.000
_cell.angle_alpha   90.00
_cell.angle_beta   90.00
_cell.angle_gamma   90.00
#
_symmetry.space_group_name_H-M   'P 1'
#
loop_
_entity.id
_entity.type
_entity.pdbx_description
1 polymer ?
#
loop_
_entity_poly.entity_id
_entity_poly.type
_entity_poly.pdbx_seq_one_letter_code
_entity_poly.pdbx_strand_id
1 'polypeptide(L)'
;MNETANHIDATASADPVGRSRRELLRDKRLWLLCAIFLAFSLWIVNDCILYTPDSARYIIWAQSLASFDGFHDATSPESTRYVVHAPLYPILLAPLGWIFTHIV
;
A
#
# COMPACT_ATOMS: atom_id res chain seq x y z
N MET A 1 56.88 26.22 12.86
CA MET A 1 56.64 26.39 11.41
C MET A 1 56.59 24.99 10.82
N ASN A 2 55.53 24.21 11.04
CA ASN A 2 54.13 24.31 10.56
C ASN A 2 53.93 23.76 9.13
N GLU A 3 54.44 22.55 8.85
CA GLU A 3 54.42 21.98 7.48
C GLU A 3 54.10 20.47 7.41
N THR A 4 53.39 19.92 8.41
CA THR A 4 52.99 18.49 8.39
C THR A 4 51.51 18.25 8.68
N ALA A 5 50.70 19.30 8.85
CA ALA A 5 49.28 19.18 9.16
C ALA A 5 48.34 19.13 7.93
N ASN A 6 48.86 19.27 6.70
CA ASN A 6 48.03 19.40 5.49
C ASN A 6 47.76 18.10 4.73
N HIS A 7 48.20 16.93 5.22
CA HIS A 7 48.04 15.67 4.47
C HIS A 7 46.83 14.81 4.91
N ILE A 8 46.02 15.25 5.87
CA ILE A 8 44.92 14.44 6.43
C ILE A 8 43.52 14.87 5.93
N ASP A 9 43.38 16.02 5.27
CA ASP A 9 42.05 16.58 4.94
C ASP A 9 41.49 16.22 3.55
N ALA A 10 42.05 15.25 2.84
CA ALA A 10 41.58 14.88 1.48
C ALA A 10 40.74 13.59 1.42
N THR A 11 40.46 12.93 2.55
CA THR A 11 39.62 11.72 2.59
C THR A 11 38.32 11.93 3.37
N ALA A 12 37.82 13.17 3.40
CA ALA A 12 36.48 13.45 3.90
C ALA A 12 35.48 13.38 2.74
N SER A 13 34.66 12.33 2.74
CA SER A 13 33.28 12.43 2.30
C SER A 13 33.06 12.75 0.81
N ALA A 14 33.69 12.00 -0.09
CA ALA A 14 33.06 11.78 -1.39
C ALA A 14 31.88 10.82 -1.16
N ASP A 15 30.70 11.35 -0.86
CA ASP A 15 29.46 10.61 -1.13
C ASP A 15 29.55 10.13 -2.59
N PRO A 16 29.65 8.82 -2.88
CA PRO A 16 29.88 8.36 -4.25
C PRO A 16 28.69 8.62 -5.17
N VAL A 17 27.59 9.14 -4.64
CA VAL A 17 26.33 9.37 -5.36
C VAL A 17 25.78 10.77 -5.04
N GLY A 18 26.53 11.81 -5.38
CA GLY A 18 26.04 13.19 -5.46
C GLY A 18 25.07 13.41 -6.62
N ARG A 19 24.04 12.57 -6.78
CA ARG A 19 23.04 12.73 -7.85
C ARG A 19 22.05 13.82 -7.50
N SER A 20 21.91 14.80 -8.40
CA SER A 20 20.87 15.81 -8.29
C SER A 20 19.47 15.17 -8.35
N ARG A 21 18.51 15.65 -7.53
CA ARG A 21 17.12 15.12 -7.51
C ARG A 21 16.49 15.04 -8.91
N ARG A 22 16.85 15.96 -9.82
CA ARG A 22 16.36 15.97 -11.20
C ARG A 22 16.94 14.83 -12.05
N GLU A 23 18.14 14.36 -11.74
CA GLU A 23 18.78 13.23 -12.42
C GLU A 23 18.20 11.90 -11.95
N LEU A 24 17.86 11.79 -10.66
CA LEU A 24 17.11 10.66 -10.11
C LEU A 24 15.74 10.50 -10.79
N LEU A 25 14.99 11.59 -10.98
CA LEU A 25 13.69 11.56 -11.66
C LEU A 25 13.79 11.17 -13.14
N ARG A 26 14.95 11.37 -13.77
CA ARG A 26 15.22 10.99 -15.17
C ARG A 26 15.91 9.62 -15.28
N ASP A 27 16.13 8.91 -14.18
CA ASP A 27 16.73 7.58 -14.21
C ASP A 27 15.68 6.54 -14.64
N LYS A 28 15.74 6.14 -15.90
CA LYS A 28 14.84 5.12 -16.48
C LYS A 28 14.92 3.79 -15.74
N ARG A 29 16.06 3.46 -15.12
CA ARG A 29 16.25 2.20 -14.39
C ARG A 29 15.45 2.20 -13.09
N LEU A 30 15.43 3.33 -12.39
CA LEU A 30 14.63 3.52 -11.18
C LEU A 30 13.14 3.37 -11.50
N TRP A 31 12.67 4.03 -12.55
CA TRP A 31 11.28 3.90 -13.00
C TRP A 31 10.91 2.48 -13.40
N LEU A 32 11.81 1.76 -14.09
CA LEU A 32 11.60 0.37 -14.43
C LEU A 32 11.47 -0.52 -13.18
N LEU A 33 12.34 -0.32 -12.18
CA LEU A 33 12.26 -1.03 -10.91
C LEU A 33 10.96 -0.72 -10.15
N CYS A 34 10.54 0.55 -10.12
CA CYS A 34 9.26 0.95 -9.53
C CYS A 34 8.07 0.32 -10.27
N ALA A 35 8.11 0.27 -11.60
CA ALA A 35 7.06 -0.34 -12.41
C ALA A 35 6.98 -1.86 -12.20
N ILE A 36 8.13 -2.55 -12.13
CA ILE A 36 8.21 -3.98 -11.82
C ILE A 36 7.68 -4.23 -10.41
N PHE A 37 8.12 -3.44 -9.43
CA PHE A 37 7.63 -3.54 -8.05
C PHE A 37 6.12 -3.34 -7.95
N LEU A 38 5.58 -2.35 -8.68
CA LEU A 38 4.14 -2.10 -8.75
C LEU A 38 3.40 -3.28 -9.39
N ALA A 39 3.91 -3.83 -10.50
CA ALA A 39 3.32 -4.98 -11.17
C ALA A 39 3.32 -6.22 -10.27
N PHE A 40 4.44 -6.51 -9.58
CA PHE A 40 4.49 -7.58 -8.59
C PHE A 40 3.56 -7.34 -7.41
N SER A 41 3.45 -6.09 -6.94
CA SER A 41 2.52 -5.74 -5.85
C SER A 41 1.07 -5.99 -6.24
N LEU A 42 0.68 -5.60 -7.45
CA LEU A 42 -0.66 -5.88 -7.99
C LEU A 42 -0.91 -7.37 -8.23
N TRP A 43 0.12 -8.12 -8.63
CA TRP A 43 0.02 -9.58 -8.77
C TRP A 43 -0.17 -10.26 -7.41
N ILE A 44 0.60 -9.88 -6.40
CA ILE A 44 0.56 -10.47 -5.05
C ILE A 44 -0.79 -10.22 -4.34
N VAL A 45 -1.45 -9.11 -4.65
CA VAL A 45 -2.77 -8.76 -4.10
C VAL A 45 -3.85 -9.80 -4.47
N ASN A 46 -3.66 -10.61 -5.51
CA ASN A 46 -4.73 -11.39 -6.09
C ASN A 46 -5.14 -12.67 -5.32
N ASP A 47 -4.23 -13.36 -4.62
CA ASP A 47 -4.53 -14.77 -4.26
C ASP A 47 -4.48 -15.16 -2.77
N CYS A 48 -3.76 -14.46 -1.88
CA CYS A 48 -3.58 -14.99 -0.51
C CYS A 48 -3.52 -13.97 0.63
N ILE A 49 -3.20 -12.70 0.36
CA ILE A 49 -2.84 -11.75 1.43
C ILE A 49 -4.00 -10.86 1.86
N LEU A 50 -5.05 -10.71 1.03
CA LEU A 50 -6.10 -9.78 1.39
C LEU A 50 -6.91 -10.21 2.62
N TYR A 51 -6.96 -11.50 2.98
CA TYR A 51 -8.01 -12.04 3.86
C TYR A 51 -7.58 -12.90 5.04
N THR A 52 -6.64 -12.44 5.89
CA THR A 52 -6.45 -13.06 7.22
C THR A 52 -5.99 -12.08 8.30
N PRO A 53 -6.58 -12.10 9.52
CA PRO A 53 -7.80 -12.82 9.94
C PRO A 53 -9.11 -12.01 9.84
N ASP A 54 -9.06 -10.67 9.85
CA ASP A 54 -10.27 -9.82 9.98
C ASP A 54 -10.82 -9.28 8.65
N SER A 55 -10.12 -9.49 7.54
CA SER A 55 -10.44 -8.73 6.35
C SER A 55 -11.66 -9.24 5.58
N ALA A 56 -12.08 -10.50 5.78
CA ALA A 56 -13.34 -11.00 5.23
C ALA A 56 -14.54 -10.18 5.73
N ARG A 57 -14.49 -9.73 6.99
CA ARG A 57 -15.54 -8.88 7.59
C ARG A 57 -15.65 -7.53 6.88
N TYR A 58 -14.53 -6.94 6.47
CA TYR A 58 -14.56 -5.68 5.71
C TYR A 58 -15.19 -5.85 4.33
N ILE A 59 -15.05 -7.01 3.67
CA ILE A 59 -15.76 -7.28 2.42
C ILE A 59 -17.27 -7.37 2.66
N ILE A 60 -17.67 -8.16 3.66
CA ILE A 60 -19.08 -8.40 3.98
C ILE A 60 -19.76 -7.06 4.29
N TRP A 61 -19.12 -6.22 5.10
CA TRP A 61 -19.61 -4.88 5.38
C TRP A 61 -19.60 -3.97 4.15
N ALA A 62 -18.59 -4.04 3.29
CA ALA A 62 -18.57 -3.27 2.05
C ALA A 62 -19.72 -3.66 1.11
N GLN A 63 -20.06 -4.95 1.03
CA GLN A 63 -21.19 -5.46 0.24
C GLN A 63 -22.54 -5.00 0.82
N SER A 64 -22.69 -5.08 2.14
CA SER A 64 -23.88 -4.60 2.84
C SER A 64 -24.06 -3.09 2.66
N LEU A 65 -22.97 -2.32 2.79
CA LEU A 65 -22.94 -0.87 2.50
C LEU A 65 -23.29 -0.55 1.06
N ALA A 66 -22.76 -1.31 0.09
CA ALA A 66 -23.07 -1.13 -1.33
C ALA A 66 -24.56 -1.35 -1.62
N SER A 67 -25.24 -2.17 -0.80
CA SER A 67 -26.68 -2.44 -0.83
C SER A 67 -27.50 -1.53 0.08
N PHE A 68 -26.89 -0.51 0.69
CA PHE A 68 -27.49 0.41 1.66
C PHE A 68 -28.04 -0.26 2.95
N ASP A 69 -27.60 -1.47 3.27
CA ASP A 69 -28.01 -2.22 4.47
C ASP A 69 -27.09 -1.94 5.69
N GLY A 70 -26.07 -1.10 5.49
CA GLY A 70 -25.20 -0.57 6.54
C GLY A 70 -24.06 -1.53 6.91
N PHE A 71 -23.67 -1.56 8.18
CA PHE A 71 -22.62 -2.46 8.69
C PHE A 71 -23.22 -3.75 9.22
N HIS A 72 -23.88 -4.49 8.34
CA HIS A 72 -24.57 -5.72 8.69
C HIS A 72 -23.78 -6.93 8.21
N ASP A 73 -23.49 -7.86 9.12
CA ASP A 73 -22.95 -9.17 8.79
C ASP A 73 -24.08 -10.21 8.81
N ALA A 74 -24.50 -10.63 7.62
CA ALA A 74 -25.52 -11.66 7.42
C ALA A 74 -24.91 -13.07 7.18
N THR A 75 -23.59 -13.19 7.22
CA THR A 75 -22.90 -14.47 6.97
C THR A 75 -22.81 -15.35 8.21
N SER A 76 -22.98 -14.74 9.39
CA SER A 76 -23.02 -15.44 10.67
C SER A 76 -24.44 -15.94 10.98
N PRO A 77 -24.59 -17.08 11.69
CA PRO A 77 -25.90 -17.63 12.07
C PRO A 77 -26.71 -16.68 12.96
N GLU A 78 -26.01 -15.81 13.71
CA GLU A 78 -26.60 -14.66 14.38
C GLU A 78 -26.19 -13.41 13.61
N SER A 79 -27.15 -12.77 12.97
CA SER A 79 -26.87 -11.55 12.23
C SER A 79 -26.54 -10.42 13.19
N THR A 80 -25.40 -9.77 12.98
CA THR A 80 -24.90 -8.74 13.88
C THR A 80 -24.65 -7.45 13.13
N ARG A 81 -25.07 -6.33 13.76
CA ARG A 81 -24.67 -4.98 13.35
C ARG A 81 -23.62 -4.51 14.31
N TYR A 82 -22.37 -4.79 13.97
CA TYR A 82 -21.25 -4.53 14.85
C TYR A 82 -20.02 -4.12 14.06
N VAL A 83 -19.30 -3.12 14.57
CA VAL A 83 -18.09 -2.57 13.97
C VAL A 83 -17.07 -2.39 15.09
N VAL A 84 -16.01 -3.21 15.11
CA VAL A 84 -14.95 -3.16 16.13
C VAL A 84 -14.03 -1.94 15.93
N HIS A 85 -13.75 -1.59 14.68
CA HIS A 85 -12.75 -0.60 14.29
C HIS A 85 -13.32 0.42 13.31
N ALA A 86 -12.68 1.59 13.19
CA ALA A 86 -13.11 2.64 12.29
C ALA A 86 -13.35 2.08 10.86
N PRO A 87 -14.58 2.16 10.33
CA PRO A 87 -14.99 1.46 9.11
C PRO A 87 -14.53 2.17 7.83
N LEU A 88 -13.38 2.84 7.85
CA LEU A 88 -12.88 3.58 6.70
C LEU A 88 -12.69 2.65 5.49
N TYR A 89 -12.20 1.44 5.74
CA TYR A 89 -11.91 0.44 4.71
C TYR A 89 -13.16 -0.02 3.95
N PRO A 90 -14.24 -0.50 4.61
CA PRO A 90 -15.47 -0.91 3.91
C PRO A 90 -16.19 0.25 3.20
N ILE A 91 -16.08 1.49 3.69
CA ILE A 91 -16.61 2.67 2.99
C ILE A 91 -15.85 2.92 1.67
N LEU A 92 -14.53 2.77 1.67
CA LEU A 92 -13.72 2.91 0.45
C LEU A 92 -13.96 1.76 -0.54
N LEU A 93 -14.28 0.56 -0.04
CA LEU A 93 -14.60 -0.61 -0.84
C LEU A 93 -16.02 -0.60 -1.42
N ALA A 94 -17.01 0.00 -0.73
CA ALA A 94 -18.41 -0.05 -1.16
C ALA A 94 -18.64 0.42 -2.62
N PRO A 95 -18.02 1.51 -3.12
CA PRO A 95 -18.13 1.90 -4.53
C PRO A 95 -17.55 0.88 -5.51
N LEU A 96 -16.53 0.11 -5.11
CA LEU A 96 -15.96 -0.95 -5.94
C LEU A 96 -16.98 -2.08 -6.15
N GLY A 97 -17.84 -2.35 -5.18
CA GLY A 97 -18.95 -3.30 -5.32
C GLY A 97 -20.00 -2.87 -6.36
N TRP A 98 -20.11 -1.58 -6.68
CA TRP A 98 -20.97 -1.09 -7.77
C TRP A 98 -20.34 -1.28 -9.15
N ILE A 99 -19.01 -1.25 -9.23
CA ILE A 99 -18.25 -1.34 -10.49
C ILE A 99 -17.97 -2.81 -10.84
N PHE A 100 -17.67 -3.62 -9.83
CA PHE A 100 -17.31 -5.01 -9.97
C PHE A 100 -18.34 -5.90 -9.28
N THR A 101 -19.25 -6.47 -10.07
CA THR A 101 -20.32 -7.35 -9.60
C THR A 101 -19.83 -8.69 -9.03
N HIS A 102 -18.54 -9.04 -9.22
CA HIS A 102 -17.94 -10.33 -8.84
C HIS A 102 -16.70 -10.21 -7.94
N ILE A 103 -16.48 -9.05 -7.29
CA ILE A 103 -15.43 -8.95 -6.26
C ILE A 103 -15.81 -9.69 -4.97
N VAL A 104 -17.07 -10.12 -4.84
CA VAL A 104 -17.61 -10.85 -3.69
C VAL A 104 -18.39 -12.07 -4.15
#